data_AF-A0A832F9Z7-F1
#
_entry.id   AF-A0A832F9Z7-F1
#
_cell.length_a   1.000
_cell.length_b   1.000
_cell.length_c   1.000
_cell.angle_alpha   90.00
_cell.angle_beta   90.00
_cell.angle_gamma   90.00
#
_symmetry.space_group_name_H-M   'P 1'
#
loop_
_entity.id
_entity.type
_entity.pdbx_description
1 polymer ?
#
loop_
_entity_poly.entity_id
_entity_poly.type
_entity_poly.pdbx_seq_one_letter_code
_entity_poly.pdbx_strand_id
1 'polypeptide(L)'
;MQERHLNSQIEKAHYKFFFEPVYKTARAEEYVLLDILFEKPQYQQLISRHVDSAFVFQNGKPLQVQVPGFDDILGDKLTAFAPNTTGVPYEKGGQSRTMEIIKQLYDIGNLVVQMQNPAITATTFHAFAKTELGYRNMEGDTSLVLDDIFDTALTISSKGQLGSGNMDALMQGIRQLKQYIFSENYHIEKAVTHAARAAYTTALIRTGEKAIHRFTDPMEIKDWNITSQQYNKLNKLRKSNRKHFTIGTGH
;
A
#
# COMPACT_ATOMS: atom_id res chain seq x y z
N MET A 1 -4.63 -26.83 -18.60
CA MET A 1 -4.31 -25.44 -18.99
C MET A 1 -5.65 -24.77 -19.27
N GLN A 2 -6.09 -23.83 -18.43
CA GLN A 2 -7.37 -23.14 -18.65
C GLN A 2 -7.02 -21.70 -19.04
N GLU A 3 -6.94 -21.46 -20.35
CA GLU A 3 -6.71 -20.12 -20.89
C GLU A 3 -7.97 -19.28 -20.70
N ARG A 4 -7.83 -18.16 -20.00
CA ARG A 4 -8.84 -17.10 -19.99
C ARG A 4 -8.52 -16.15 -21.14
N HIS A 5 -9.54 -15.83 -21.94
CA HIS A 5 -9.45 -14.87 -23.05
C HIS A 5 -8.82 -13.54 -22.59
N LEU A 6 -7.69 -13.20 -23.21
CA LEU A 6 -6.96 -11.94 -23.04
C LEU A 6 -7.63 -10.86 -23.88
N ASN A 7 -8.29 -9.92 -23.22
CA ASN A 7 -8.62 -8.63 -23.83
C ASN A 7 -7.75 -7.52 -23.21
N SER A 8 -6.46 -7.80 -23.01
CA SER A 8 -5.51 -6.84 -22.45
C SER A 8 -4.18 -6.91 -23.19
N GLN A 9 -3.61 -5.75 -23.52
CA GLN A 9 -2.26 -5.56 -24.09
C GLN A 9 -1.12 -6.01 -23.15
N ILE A 10 -1.41 -6.85 -22.16
CA ILE A 10 -0.52 -7.22 -21.07
C ILE A 10 -0.27 -8.71 -21.14
N GLU A 11 0.99 -9.10 -21.25
CA GLU A 11 1.42 -10.49 -21.22
C GLU A 11 1.66 -10.90 -19.75
N LYS A 12 0.82 -11.83 -19.26
CA LYS A 12 0.88 -12.35 -17.88
C LYS A 12 0.82 -13.87 -17.89
N ALA A 13 1.55 -14.51 -16.98
CA ALA A 13 1.41 -15.93 -16.71
C ALA A 13 1.10 -16.18 -15.23
N HIS A 14 0.27 -17.18 -14.98
CA HIS A 14 -0.17 -17.58 -13.65
C HIS A 14 0.09 -19.08 -13.48
N TYR A 15 0.95 -19.44 -12.53
CA TYR A 15 1.30 -20.82 -12.22
C TYR A 15 0.86 -21.20 -10.80
N LYS A 16 0.49 -22.47 -10.63
CA LYS A 16 0.31 -23.10 -9.32
C LYS A 16 1.34 -24.20 -9.18
N PHE A 17 2.16 -24.12 -8.13
CA PHE A 17 3.09 -25.17 -7.78
C PHE A 17 2.52 -25.93 -6.59
N PHE A 18 2.16 -27.18 -6.83
CA PHE A 18 1.60 -28.05 -5.82
C PHE A 18 2.73 -28.76 -5.06
N PHE A 19 2.54 -28.95 -3.76
CA PHE A 19 3.49 -29.64 -2.90
C PHE A 19 2.78 -30.35 -1.75
N GLU A 20 3.36 -31.44 -1.28
CA GLU A 20 2.91 -32.15 -0.09
C GLU A 20 3.51 -31.47 1.16
N PRO A 21 2.70 -30.93 2.07
CA PRO A 21 3.21 -30.32 3.29
C PRO A 21 3.77 -31.39 4.24
N VAL A 22 4.93 -31.12 4.85
CA VAL A 22 5.56 -32.02 5.83
C VAL A 22 4.71 -32.19 7.09
N TYR A 23 3.89 -31.18 7.43
CA TYR A 23 2.97 -31.21 8.56
C TYR A 23 1.54 -31.42 8.09
N LYS A 24 0.71 -32.02 8.96
CA LYS A 24 -0.71 -32.29 8.66
C LYS A 24 -1.47 -30.97 8.50
N THR A 25 -1.81 -30.60 7.28
CA THR A 25 -2.75 -29.51 7.00
C THR A 25 -4.16 -30.06 6.77
N ALA A 26 -5.11 -29.19 6.42
CA ALA A 26 -6.47 -29.59 6.09
C ALA A 26 -6.56 -30.37 4.76
N ARG A 27 -5.49 -30.40 3.97
CA ARG A 27 -5.42 -31.03 2.64
C ARG A 27 -4.17 -31.91 2.54
N ALA A 28 -4.25 -32.92 1.67
CA ALA A 28 -3.08 -33.77 1.38
C ALA A 28 -2.01 -33.03 0.56
N GLU A 29 -2.44 -32.06 -0.25
CA GLU A 29 -1.59 -31.26 -1.12
C GLU A 29 -1.97 -29.78 -0.97
N GLU A 30 -0.96 -28.93 -0.83
CA GLU A 30 -1.07 -27.48 -0.79
C GLU A 30 -0.44 -26.89 -2.06
N TYR A 31 -0.60 -25.58 -2.29
CA TYR A 31 0.04 -24.93 -3.44
C TYR A 31 0.54 -23.52 -3.12
N VAL A 32 1.59 -23.11 -3.84
CA VAL A 32 2.02 -21.72 -3.95
C VAL A 32 1.67 -21.17 -5.33
N LEU A 33 1.32 -19.88 -5.38
CA LEU A 33 1.03 -19.17 -6.62
C LEU A 33 2.27 -18.41 -7.09
N LEU A 34 2.52 -18.46 -8.39
CA LEU A 34 3.51 -17.60 -9.05
C LEU A 34 2.82 -16.81 -10.16
N ASP A 35 2.76 -15.50 -9.96
CA ASP A 35 2.26 -14.56 -10.95
C ASP A 35 3.46 -13.88 -11.61
N ILE A 36 3.52 -13.95 -12.95
CA ILE A 36 4.57 -13.35 -13.77
C ILE A 36 3.94 -12.30 -14.67
N LEU A 37 4.51 -11.09 -14.63
CA LEU A 37 4.20 -9.99 -15.54
C LEU A 37 5.39 -9.81 -16.47
N PHE A 38 5.18 -10.01 -17.78
CA PHE A 38 6.24 -9.89 -18.77
C PHE A 38 6.35 -8.45 -19.27
N GLU A 39 7.01 -7.62 -18.46
CA GLU A 39 7.33 -6.24 -18.83
C GLU A 39 8.69 -5.81 -18.29
N LYS A 40 9.23 -4.71 -18.82
CA LYS A 40 10.45 -4.13 -18.28
C LYS A 40 10.13 -3.53 -16.90
N PRO A 41 10.81 -3.93 -15.81
CA PRO A 41 10.59 -3.34 -14.49
C PRO A 41 10.80 -1.83 -14.52
N GLN A 42 9.88 -1.09 -13.90
CA GLN A 42 9.92 0.37 -13.84
C GLN A 42 10.54 0.90 -12.54
N TYR A 43 11.06 0.00 -11.71
CA TYR A 43 11.78 0.33 -10.47
C TYR A 43 13.12 1.01 -10.76
N GLN A 44 13.45 2.03 -9.98
CA GLN A 44 14.66 2.83 -10.13
C GLN A 44 15.87 2.16 -9.47
N GLN A 45 15.64 1.43 -8.37
CA GLN A 45 16.67 0.78 -7.59
C GLN A 45 16.36 -0.70 -7.39
N LEU A 46 17.22 -1.55 -7.93
CA LEU A 46 17.27 -2.97 -7.58
C LEU A 46 18.40 -3.20 -6.59
N ILE A 47 18.06 -3.81 -5.46
CA ILE A 47 19.00 -4.18 -4.41
C ILE A 47 19.16 -5.69 -4.36
N SER A 48 20.37 -6.13 -4.03
CA SER A 48 20.63 -7.56 -3.81
C SER A 48 20.26 -7.94 -2.38
N ARG A 49 19.49 -9.01 -2.23
CA ARG A 49 19.11 -9.58 -0.93
C ARG A 49 19.35 -11.06 -0.92
N HIS A 50 19.90 -11.55 0.19
CA HIS A 50 19.92 -12.97 0.48
C HIS A 50 18.52 -13.44 0.85
N VAL A 51 18.11 -14.58 0.29
CA VAL A 51 16.94 -15.33 0.77
C VAL A 51 17.37 -16.02 2.05
N ASP A 52 17.35 -15.30 3.16
CA ASP A 52 17.75 -15.79 4.46
C ASP A 52 16.82 -15.23 5.54
N SER A 53 16.08 -16.12 6.21
CA SER A 53 15.10 -15.74 7.22
C SER A 53 14.84 -16.88 8.18
N ALA A 54 14.25 -16.56 9.34
CA ALA A 54 13.87 -17.55 10.35
C ALA A 54 12.89 -18.63 9.87
N PHE A 55 12.28 -18.45 8.69
CA PHE A 55 11.31 -19.38 8.10
C PHE A 55 11.89 -20.27 7.00
N VAL A 56 13.16 -20.05 6.61
CA VAL A 56 13.79 -20.78 5.50
C VAL A 56 14.96 -21.58 6.04
N PHE A 57 14.87 -22.91 5.95
CA PHE A 57 16.00 -23.80 6.17
C PHE A 57 16.69 -24.06 4.84
N GLN A 58 18.00 -23.80 4.78
CA GLN A 58 18.78 -23.95 3.55
C GLN A 58 20.17 -24.51 3.87
N ASN A 59 20.69 -25.32 2.95
CA ASN A 59 22.05 -25.84 3.01
C ASN A 59 22.97 -24.95 2.16
N GLY A 60 24.16 -24.62 2.68
CA GLY A 60 25.15 -23.81 1.96
C GLY A 60 24.90 -22.31 2.05
N LYS A 61 25.43 -21.56 1.08
CA LYS A 61 25.29 -20.09 1.05
C LYS A 61 23.87 -19.70 0.62
N PRO A 62 23.21 -18.74 1.30
CA PRO A 62 21.89 -18.27 0.91
C PRO A 62 21.85 -17.77 -0.54
N LEU A 63 20.80 -18.16 -1.28
CA LEU A 63 20.55 -17.65 -2.63
C LEU A 63 20.44 -16.12 -2.59
N GLN A 64 21.07 -15.45 -3.56
CA GLN A 64 20.91 -14.00 -3.75
C GLN A 64 19.88 -13.72 -4.84
N VAL A 65 18.99 -12.77 -4.56
CA VAL A 65 17.96 -12.30 -5.48
C VAL A 65 18.00 -10.79 -5.60
N GLN A 66 17.59 -10.28 -6.76
CA GLN A 66 17.39 -8.85 -6.99
C GLN A 66 15.95 -8.49 -6.68
N VAL A 67 15.75 -7.51 -5.80
CA VAL A 67 14.42 -7.00 -5.44
C VAL A 67 14.39 -5.48 -5.50
N PRO A 68 13.22 -4.85 -5.66
CA PRO A 68 13.12 -3.40 -5.62
C PRO A 68 13.47 -2.85 -4.24
N GLY A 69 14.00 -1.62 -4.20
CA GLY A 69 14.22 -0.88 -2.96
C GLY A 69 12.93 -0.48 -2.25
N PHE A 70 12.99 -0.09 -0.97
CA PHE A 70 11.78 0.29 -0.21
C PHE A 70 11.04 1.50 -0.81
N ASP A 71 11.76 2.51 -1.30
CA ASP A 71 11.18 3.70 -1.94
C ASP A 71 10.41 3.31 -3.22
N ASP A 72 10.97 2.40 -4.02
CA ASP A 72 10.35 1.84 -5.21
C ASP A 72 9.07 1.05 -4.90
N ILE A 73 9.15 0.13 -3.92
CA ILE A 73 7.98 -0.66 -3.49
C ILE A 73 6.89 0.27 -2.97
N LEU A 74 7.24 1.33 -2.22
CA LEU A 74 6.26 2.29 -1.72
C LEU A 74 5.53 3.01 -2.87
N GLY A 75 6.27 3.46 -3.89
CA GLY A 75 5.70 4.12 -5.06
C GLY A 75 4.70 3.24 -5.82
N ASP A 76 5.07 1.97 -6.04
CA ASP A 76 4.20 0.96 -6.66
C ASP A 76 2.96 0.67 -5.79
N LYS A 77 3.16 0.37 -4.49
CA LYS A 77 2.07 0.08 -3.55
C LYS A 77 1.04 1.20 -3.43
N LEU A 78 1.45 2.47 -3.55
CA LEU A 78 0.52 3.60 -3.59
C LEU A 78 -0.48 3.48 -4.75
N THR A 79 -0.02 3.11 -5.95
CA THR A 79 -0.90 2.92 -7.12
C THR A 79 -1.94 1.81 -6.89
N ALA A 80 -1.60 0.79 -6.10
CA ALA A 80 -2.50 -0.30 -5.73
C ALA A 80 -3.54 0.09 -4.67
N PHE A 81 -3.33 1.19 -3.93
CA PHE A 81 -4.21 1.71 -2.88
C PHE A 81 -5.22 2.77 -3.39
N ALA A 82 -5.36 2.91 -4.70
CA ALA A 82 -6.28 3.85 -5.34
C ALA A 82 -7.53 3.14 -5.90
N PRO A 83 -8.59 2.88 -5.10
CA PRO A 83 -9.66 1.95 -5.47
C PRO A 83 -10.58 2.41 -6.61
N ASN A 84 -10.64 3.70 -6.89
CA ASN A 84 -11.52 4.27 -7.93
C ASN A 84 -10.77 4.54 -9.25
N THR A 85 -9.44 4.45 -9.24
CA THR A 85 -8.57 4.71 -10.40
C THR A 85 -7.79 3.46 -10.78
N THR A 86 -6.53 3.31 -10.36
CA THR A 86 -5.60 2.24 -10.79
C THR A 86 -5.61 1.00 -9.90
N GLY A 87 -5.89 1.18 -8.62
CA GLY A 87 -5.66 0.21 -7.57
C GLY A 87 -6.76 -0.83 -7.40
N VAL A 88 -6.69 -1.57 -6.29
CA VAL A 88 -7.65 -2.64 -5.99
C VAL A 88 -9.06 -2.03 -5.88
N PRO A 89 -10.03 -2.38 -6.75
CA PRO A 89 -11.38 -1.84 -6.66
C PRO A 89 -12.09 -2.38 -5.41
N TYR A 90 -13.15 -1.73 -4.94
CA TYR A 90 -13.94 -2.25 -3.81
C TYR A 90 -14.52 -3.65 -4.08
N GLU A 91 -14.93 -3.91 -5.32
CA GLU A 91 -15.47 -5.19 -5.76
C GLU A 91 -14.88 -5.61 -7.10
N LYS A 92 -14.71 -6.91 -7.29
CA LYS A 92 -14.28 -7.49 -8.57
C LYS A 92 -14.95 -8.83 -8.80
N GLY A 93 -15.77 -8.93 -9.85
CA GLY A 93 -16.52 -10.14 -10.17
C GLY A 93 -17.56 -10.52 -9.11
N GLY A 94 -18.24 -9.52 -8.52
CA GLY A 94 -19.24 -9.71 -7.47
C GLY A 94 -18.67 -10.08 -6.09
N GLN A 95 -17.35 -10.03 -5.91
CA GLN A 95 -16.68 -10.31 -4.64
C GLN A 95 -16.02 -9.03 -4.11
N SER A 96 -16.22 -8.77 -2.82
CA SER A 96 -15.51 -7.68 -2.12
C SER A 96 -14.00 -7.93 -2.13
N ARG A 97 -13.25 -6.87 -2.38
CA ARG A 97 -11.77 -6.83 -2.39
C ARG A 97 -11.23 -5.86 -1.34
N THR A 98 -12.06 -5.51 -0.38
CA THR A 98 -11.72 -4.43 0.54
C THR A 98 -10.62 -4.82 1.51
N MET A 99 -10.50 -6.10 1.87
CA MET A 99 -9.33 -6.58 2.61
C MET A 99 -8.04 -6.33 1.84
N GLU A 100 -8.03 -6.58 0.52
CA GLU A 100 -6.87 -6.36 -0.33
C GLU A 100 -6.50 -4.88 -0.47
N ILE A 101 -7.47 -3.95 -0.45
CA ILE A 101 -7.23 -2.50 -0.33
C ILE A 101 -6.50 -2.21 1.00
N ILE A 102 -7.02 -2.73 2.12
CA ILE A 102 -6.44 -2.48 3.44
C ILE A 102 -5.07 -3.16 3.61
N LYS A 103 -4.80 -4.27 2.90
CA LYS A 103 -3.45 -4.84 2.80
C LYS A 103 -2.46 -3.87 2.15
N GLN A 104 -2.85 -3.18 1.07
CA GLN A 104 -1.99 -2.16 0.47
C GLN A 104 -1.71 -1.02 1.47
N LEU A 105 -2.74 -0.57 2.20
CA LEU A 105 -2.59 0.44 3.24
C LEU A 105 -1.63 0.02 4.36
N TYR A 106 -1.70 -1.25 4.78
CA TYR A 106 -0.79 -1.81 5.78
C TYR A 106 0.66 -1.78 5.28
N ASP A 107 0.89 -2.23 4.05
CA ASP A 107 2.21 -2.22 3.42
C ASP A 107 2.75 -0.78 3.32
N ILE A 108 1.96 0.16 2.79
CA ILE A 108 2.31 1.59 2.69
C ILE A 108 2.67 2.15 4.07
N GLY A 109 1.82 1.90 5.07
CA GLY A 109 2.01 2.39 6.41
C GLY A 109 3.35 2.00 7.04
N ASN A 110 3.85 0.80 6.72
CA ASN A 110 5.14 0.29 7.18
C ASN A 110 6.31 0.74 6.28
N LEU A 111 6.11 0.77 4.96
CA LEU A 111 7.12 1.20 3.98
C LEU A 111 7.48 2.68 4.13
N VAL A 112 6.53 3.56 4.45
CA VAL A 112 6.81 4.98 4.70
C VAL A 112 7.83 5.19 5.82
N VAL A 113 7.86 4.29 6.81
CA VAL A 113 8.86 4.34 7.89
C VAL A 113 10.27 4.01 7.38
N GLN A 114 10.38 3.21 6.32
CA GLN A 114 11.65 2.85 5.68
C GLN A 114 12.08 3.84 4.59
N MET A 115 11.18 4.74 4.17
CA MET A 115 11.42 5.67 3.06
C MET A 115 12.65 6.56 3.33
N GLN A 116 13.55 6.63 2.34
CA GLN A 116 14.77 7.44 2.41
C GLN A 116 14.76 8.54 1.36
N ASN A 117 14.25 8.27 0.15
CA ASN A 117 14.27 9.22 -0.96
C ASN A 117 12.87 9.39 -1.59
N PRO A 118 12.13 10.45 -1.24
CA PRO A 118 10.82 10.76 -1.81
C PRO A 118 10.83 10.91 -3.34
N ALA A 119 11.95 11.36 -3.92
CA ALA A 119 12.04 11.54 -5.36
C ALA A 119 12.01 10.20 -6.12
N ILE A 120 12.55 9.14 -5.52
CA ILE A 120 12.47 7.78 -6.08
C ILE A 120 11.03 7.29 -5.98
N THR A 121 10.42 7.38 -4.80
CA THR A 121 9.01 7.04 -4.59
C THR A 121 8.11 7.73 -5.61
N ALA A 122 8.30 9.03 -5.83
CA ALA A 122 7.54 9.82 -6.79
C ALA A 122 7.76 9.36 -8.23
N THR A 123 9.02 9.16 -8.63
CA THR A 123 9.36 8.69 -9.99
C THR A 123 8.72 7.35 -10.29
N THR A 124 8.83 6.40 -9.36
CA THR A 124 8.25 5.06 -9.49
C THR A 124 6.73 5.12 -9.48
N PHE A 125 6.13 5.90 -8.58
CA PHE A 125 4.69 6.12 -8.57
C PHE A 125 4.18 6.63 -9.92
N HIS A 126 4.78 7.67 -10.50
CA HIS A 126 4.32 8.23 -11.77
C HIS A 126 4.46 7.23 -12.93
N ALA A 127 5.53 6.44 -12.94
CA ALA A 127 5.75 5.40 -13.94
C ALA A 127 4.65 4.33 -13.89
N PHE A 128 4.42 3.72 -12.72
CA PHE A 128 3.40 2.70 -12.53
C PHE A 128 1.98 3.25 -12.71
N ALA A 129 1.66 4.42 -12.14
CA ALA A 129 0.34 5.03 -12.27
C ALA A 129 -0.02 5.29 -13.74
N LYS A 130 0.94 5.77 -14.54
CA LYS A 130 0.72 5.98 -15.97
C LYS A 130 0.43 4.67 -16.71
N THR A 131 1.21 3.63 -16.43
CA THR A 131 0.99 2.30 -17.01
C THR A 131 -0.37 1.71 -16.63
N GLU A 132 -0.73 1.77 -15.35
CA GLU A 132 -1.99 1.22 -14.84
C GLU A 132 -3.23 2.00 -15.33
N LEU A 133 -3.14 3.33 -15.47
CA LEU A 133 -4.20 4.14 -16.10
C LEU A 133 -4.42 3.70 -17.56
N GLY A 134 -3.32 3.47 -18.29
CA GLY A 134 -3.36 2.93 -19.65
C GLY A 134 -4.07 1.57 -19.72
N TYR A 135 -3.78 0.66 -18.79
CA TYR A 135 -4.46 -0.63 -18.71
C TYR A 135 -5.97 -0.54 -18.44
N ARG A 136 -6.41 0.56 -17.82
CA ARG A 136 -7.84 0.82 -17.53
C ARG A 136 -8.53 1.67 -18.59
N ASN A 137 -7.82 2.10 -19.63
CA ASN A 137 -8.29 3.07 -20.62
C ASN A 137 -8.89 4.33 -19.96
N MET A 138 -8.29 4.75 -18.84
CA MET A 138 -8.74 5.92 -18.09
C MET A 138 -7.97 7.14 -18.60
N GLU A 139 -8.69 8.12 -19.14
CA GLU A 139 -8.09 9.37 -19.59
C GLU A 139 -7.72 10.25 -18.38
N GLY A 140 -6.55 10.89 -18.46
CA GLY A 140 -6.06 11.84 -17.47
C GLY A 140 -4.60 11.61 -17.11
N ASP A 141 -4.15 12.33 -16.09
CA ASP A 141 -2.79 12.21 -15.58
C ASP A 141 -2.76 11.49 -14.23
N THR A 142 -1.55 11.28 -13.72
CA THR A 142 -1.32 10.60 -12.46
C THR A 142 -1.84 11.36 -11.23
N SER A 143 -2.26 12.64 -11.37
CA SER A 143 -2.87 13.40 -10.27
C SER A 143 -4.20 12.80 -9.85
N LEU A 144 -4.97 12.23 -10.79
CA LEU A 144 -6.23 11.54 -10.49
C LEU A 144 -6.01 10.38 -9.51
N VAL A 145 -4.91 9.65 -9.69
CA VAL A 145 -4.53 8.54 -8.81
C VAL A 145 -4.12 9.06 -7.42
N LEU A 146 -3.37 10.17 -7.38
CA LEU A 146 -3.03 10.84 -6.11
C LEU A 146 -4.28 11.33 -5.38
N ASP A 147 -5.27 11.87 -6.11
CA ASP A 147 -6.55 12.32 -5.58
C ASP A 147 -7.33 11.16 -4.95
N ASP A 148 -7.44 10.04 -5.66
CA ASP A 148 -8.10 8.83 -5.16
C ASP A 148 -7.42 8.24 -3.92
N ILE A 149 -6.09 8.19 -3.89
CA ILE A 149 -5.33 7.77 -2.70
C ILE A 149 -5.61 8.71 -1.53
N PHE A 150 -5.53 10.03 -1.77
CA PHE A 150 -5.72 11.03 -0.73
C PHE A 150 -7.14 10.97 -0.17
N ASP A 151 -8.15 10.86 -1.03
CA ASP A 151 -9.55 10.77 -0.64
C ASP A 151 -9.83 9.49 0.14
N THR A 152 -9.30 8.36 -0.30
CA THR A 152 -9.43 7.07 0.41
C THR A 152 -8.77 7.14 1.78
N ALA A 153 -7.56 7.70 1.85
CA ALA A 153 -6.87 7.93 3.12
C ALA A 153 -7.65 8.90 4.04
N LEU A 154 -8.18 9.99 3.48
CA LEU A 154 -8.96 10.97 4.22
C LEU A 154 -10.26 10.38 4.77
N THR A 155 -10.94 9.52 4.01
CA THR A 155 -12.09 8.76 4.47
C THR A 155 -11.75 7.93 5.70
N ILE A 156 -10.64 7.18 5.67
CA ILE A 156 -10.21 6.37 6.83
C ILE A 156 -9.83 7.27 8.01
N SER A 157 -8.96 8.25 7.79
CA SER A 157 -8.45 9.14 8.84
C SER A 157 -9.56 9.95 9.52
N SER A 158 -10.61 10.31 8.78
CA SER A 158 -11.76 11.05 9.29
C SER A 158 -12.90 10.15 9.78
N LYS A 159 -12.73 8.83 9.70
CA LYS A 159 -13.78 7.84 10.00
C LYS A 159 -15.08 8.11 9.21
N GLY A 160 -14.94 8.46 7.93
CA GLY A 160 -16.05 8.71 7.00
C GLY A 160 -16.64 10.12 7.04
N GLN A 161 -16.11 11.04 7.87
CA GLN A 161 -16.63 12.42 7.93
C GLN A 161 -16.17 13.31 6.76
N LEU A 162 -15.11 12.91 6.07
CA LEU A 162 -14.47 13.57 4.93
C LEU A 162 -14.04 12.51 3.90
N GLY A 163 -13.62 12.96 2.73
CA GLY A 163 -13.23 12.09 1.60
C GLY A 163 -14.45 11.48 0.91
N SER A 164 -14.19 10.80 -0.21
CA SER A 164 -15.21 10.24 -1.10
C SER A 164 -15.25 8.70 -1.11
N GLY A 165 -14.44 8.05 -0.27
CA GLY A 165 -14.37 6.58 -0.20
C GLY A 165 -15.56 5.93 0.52
N ASN A 166 -15.74 4.62 0.30
CA ASN A 166 -16.75 3.81 0.97
C ASN A 166 -16.27 3.38 2.36
N MET A 167 -16.63 4.15 3.40
CA MET A 167 -16.18 3.89 4.78
C MET A 167 -16.63 2.52 5.31
N ASP A 168 -17.84 2.06 5.00
CA ASP A 168 -18.36 0.79 5.50
C ASP A 168 -17.57 -0.39 4.93
N ALA A 169 -17.28 -0.36 3.64
CA ALA A 169 -16.40 -1.33 3.00
C ALA A 169 -15.01 -1.30 3.64
N LEU A 170 -14.41 -0.11 3.79
CA LEU A 170 -13.06 0.04 4.37
C LEU A 170 -13.01 -0.51 5.81
N MET A 171 -14.04 -0.26 6.63
CA MET A 171 -14.18 -0.84 7.97
C MET A 171 -14.28 -2.36 7.94
N GLN A 172 -14.99 -2.93 6.98
CA GLN A 172 -15.05 -4.38 6.77
C GLN A 172 -13.65 -4.93 6.45
N GLY A 173 -12.91 -4.30 5.54
CA GLY A 173 -11.54 -4.69 5.20
C GLY A 173 -10.59 -4.64 6.40
N ILE A 174 -10.69 -3.61 7.25
CA ILE A 174 -9.90 -3.49 8.49
C ILE A 174 -10.21 -4.64 9.45
N ARG A 175 -11.50 -4.97 9.64
CA ARG A 175 -11.91 -6.09 10.50
C ARG A 175 -11.40 -7.43 9.97
N GLN A 176 -11.46 -7.64 8.66
CA GLN A 176 -10.97 -8.86 8.00
C GLN A 176 -9.46 -8.99 8.10
N LEU A 177 -8.70 -7.90 7.90
CA LEU A 177 -7.24 -7.96 7.94
C LEU A 177 -6.69 -8.32 9.33
N LYS A 178 -7.40 -7.94 10.41
CA LYS A 178 -6.98 -8.18 11.79
C LYS A 178 -6.51 -9.62 12.05
N GLN A 179 -7.16 -10.62 11.46
CA GLN A 179 -6.84 -12.03 11.69
C GLN A 179 -5.53 -12.51 11.04
N TYR A 180 -4.92 -11.70 10.16
CA TYR A 180 -3.69 -12.03 9.44
C TYR A 180 -2.45 -11.32 10.00
N ILE A 181 -2.61 -10.36 10.89
CA ILE A 181 -1.51 -9.61 11.50
C ILE A 181 -1.28 -10.15 12.91
N PHE A 182 -0.18 -10.89 13.10
CA PHE A 182 0.16 -11.50 14.38
C PHE A 182 1.06 -10.62 15.25
N SER A 183 1.80 -9.68 14.64
CA SER A 183 2.77 -8.83 15.33
C SER A 183 2.12 -7.72 16.16
N GLU A 184 0.89 -7.31 15.81
CA GLU A 184 0.23 -6.17 16.44
C GLU A 184 -1.29 -6.20 16.29
N ASN A 185 -1.98 -5.45 17.15
CA ASN A 185 -3.43 -5.26 17.04
C ASN A 185 -3.75 -4.24 15.93
N TYR A 186 -4.28 -4.72 14.80
CA TYR A 186 -4.70 -3.87 13.69
C TYR A 186 -6.17 -3.46 13.80
N HIS A 187 -6.41 -2.27 14.35
CA HIS A 187 -7.73 -1.65 14.48
C HIS A 187 -7.81 -0.32 13.73
N ILE A 188 -8.99 0.31 13.71
CA ILE A 188 -9.21 1.57 12.98
C ILE A 188 -8.21 2.66 13.41
N GLU A 189 -7.80 2.71 14.66
CA GLU A 189 -6.76 3.61 15.15
C GLU A 189 -5.44 3.41 14.39
N LYS A 190 -4.97 2.17 14.26
CA LYS A 190 -3.74 1.88 13.50
C LYS A 190 -3.91 2.20 12.01
N ALA A 191 -5.07 1.86 11.43
CA ALA A 191 -5.40 2.17 10.05
C ALA A 191 -5.42 3.70 9.79
N VAL A 192 -5.90 4.51 10.74
CA VAL A 192 -5.86 5.98 10.69
C VAL A 192 -4.43 6.49 10.61
N THR A 193 -3.48 5.91 11.38
CA THR A 193 -2.05 6.26 11.27
C THR A 193 -1.49 5.93 9.90
N HIS A 194 -1.79 4.73 9.38
CA HIS A 194 -1.30 4.34 8.05
C HIS A 194 -1.92 5.17 6.93
N ALA A 195 -3.20 5.53 7.04
CA ALA A 195 -3.87 6.44 6.13
C ALA A 195 -3.24 7.84 6.16
N ALA A 196 -2.92 8.36 7.35
CA ALA A 196 -2.20 9.63 7.47
C ALA A 196 -0.82 9.58 6.78
N ARG A 197 -0.11 8.45 6.86
CA ARG A 197 1.17 8.23 6.15
C ARG A 197 0.99 8.17 4.63
N ALA A 198 -0.06 7.50 4.15
CA ALA A 198 -0.40 7.48 2.73
C ALA A 198 -0.68 8.91 2.22
N ALA A 199 -1.55 9.65 2.91
CA ALA A 199 -1.88 11.03 2.56
C ALA A 199 -0.67 11.97 2.60
N TYR A 200 0.23 11.81 3.58
CA TYR A 200 1.50 12.54 3.64
C TYR A 200 2.40 12.24 2.44
N THR A 201 2.51 10.97 2.05
CA THR A 201 3.33 10.56 0.91
C THR A 201 2.75 11.12 -0.39
N THR A 202 1.43 11.09 -0.56
CA THR A 202 0.76 11.78 -1.68
C THR A 202 1.09 13.27 -1.72
N ALA A 203 1.11 13.95 -0.57
CA ALA A 203 1.48 15.36 -0.49
C ALA A 203 2.93 15.60 -0.93
N LEU A 204 3.88 14.78 -0.48
CA LEU A 204 5.29 14.86 -0.92
C LEU A 204 5.42 14.72 -2.44
N ILE A 205 4.72 13.74 -3.03
CA ILE A 205 4.73 13.52 -4.48
C ILE A 205 4.15 14.74 -5.21
N ARG A 206 3.00 15.25 -4.76
CA ARG A 206 2.35 16.43 -5.39
C ARG A 206 3.20 17.69 -5.32
N THR A 207 3.86 17.95 -4.19
CA THR A 207 4.68 19.16 -4.02
C THR A 207 6.07 19.02 -4.62
N GLY A 208 6.49 17.80 -4.99
CA GLY A 208 7.85 17.51 -5.41
C GLY A 208 8.88 17.71 -4.29
N GLU A 209 8.45 17.62 -3.03
CA GLU A 209 9.33 17.77 -1.87
C GLU A 209 10.32 16.61 -1.81
N LYS A 210 11.59 16.94 -1.59
CA LYS A 210 12.70 15.96 -1.61
C LYS A 210 13.10 15.55 -0.21
N ALA A 211 12.71 16.31 0.80
CA ALA A 211 12.99 16.01 2.19
C ALA A 211 11.81 15.32 2.88
N ILE A 212 12.11 14.29 3.67
CA ILE A 212 11.13 13.66 4.56
C ILE A 212 11.21 14.36 5.90
N HIS A 213 10.07 14.77 6.43
CA HIS A 213 9.97 15.32 7.77
C HIS A 213 9.34 14.27 8.67
N ARG A 214 10.15 13.76 9.62
CA ARG A 214 9.74 12.73 10.56
C ARG A 214 9.47 13.37 11.91
N PHE A 215 8.19 13.42 12.28
CA PHE A 215 7.79 13.84 13.63
C PHE A 215 7.88 12.64 14.56
N THR A 216 8.65 12.79 15.64
CA THR A 216 8.88 11.74 16.63
C THR A 216 8.15 12.03 17.93
N ASP A 217 8.00 13.31 18.28
CA ASP A 217 7.19 13.77 19.40
C ASP A 217 5.90 14.44 18.86
N PRO A 218 4.71 13.96 19.26
CA PRO A 218 3.46 14.65 18.96
C PRO A 218 3.38 16.11 19.41
N MET A 219 4.27 16.57 20.29
CA MET A 219 4.37 17.97 20.71
C MET A 219 4.95 18.89 19.62
N GLU A 220 5.74 18.36 18.68
CA GLU A 220 6.35 19.13 17.58
C GLU A 220 5.28 19.83 16.70
N ILE A 221 4.09 19.25 16.64
CA ILE A 221 2.97 19.72 15.81
C ILE A 221 1.79 20.24 16.64
N LYS A 222 1.97 20.42 17.95
CA LYS A 222 0.90 20.78 18.89
C LYS A 222 0.18 22.06 18.49
N ASP A 223 0.94 23.06 18.06
CA ASP A 223 0.45 24.41 17.78
C ASP A 223 0.12 24.64 16.30
N TRP A 224 0.34 23.65 15.44
CA TRP A 224 -0.05 23.76 14.03
C TRP A 224 -1.57 23.91 13.95
N ASN A 225 -2.11 24.56 12.94
CA ASN A 225 -3.56 24.56 12.73
C ASN A 225 -3.83 24.48 11.24
N ILE A 226 -4.69 23.54 10.87
CA ILE A 226 -5.19 23.45 9.50
C ILE A 226 -6.20 24.59 9.32
N THR A 227 -5.79 25.63 8.61
CA THR A 227 -6.60 26.82 8.34
C THR A 227 -7.58 26.61 7.19
N SER A 228 -7.35 25.60 6.34
CA SER A 228 -8.28 25.23 5.28
C SER A 228 -9.65 24.87 5.85
N GLN A 229 -10.68 25.58 5.39
CA GLN A 229 -12.06 25.39 5.84
C GLN A 229 -12.59 23.99 5.51
N GLN A 230 -12.12 23.40 4.41
CA GLN A 230 -12.47 22.04 3.99
C GLN A 230 -11.95 20.97 4.96
N TYR A 231 -10.76 21.19 5.54
CA TYR A 231 -10.05 20.19 6.35
C TYR A 231 -9.99 20.55 7.85
N ASN A 232 -10.59 21.65 8.28
CA ASN A 232 -10.53 22.12 9.66
C ASN A 232 -11.05 21.09 10.69
N LYS A 233 -11.93 20.16 10.29
CA LYS A 233 -12.42 19.06 11.13
C LYS A 233 -11.28 18.15 11.59
N LEU A 234 -10.20 18.05 10.81
CA LEU A 234 -8.99 17.29 11.18
C LEU A 234 -8.29 17.88 12.42
N ASN A 235 -8.43 19.19 12.70
CA ASN A 235 -7.87 19.79 13.92
C ASN A 235 -8.49 19.18 15.20
N LYS A 236 -9.78 18.79 15.16
CA LYS A 236 -10.44 18.12 16.28
C LYS A 236 -9.90 16.70 16.46
N LEU A 237 -9.75 15.96 15.36
CA LEU A 237 -9.17 14.61 15.35
C LEU A 237 -7.72 14.59 15.83
N ARG A 238 -6.92 15.61 15.47
CA ARG A 238 -5.55 15.74 15.96
C ARG A 238 -5.49 15.92 17.48
N LYS A 239 -6.38 16.72 18.05
CA LYS A 239 -6.41 16.96 19.51
C LYS A 239 -6.70 15.67 20.28
N SER A 240 -7.56 14.78 19.77
CA SER A 240 -7.90 13.51 20.40
C SER A 240 -6.87 12.39 20.13
N ASN A 241 -6.13 12.45 19.01
CA ASN A 241 -5.32 11.33 18.51
C ASN A 241 -3.86 11.70 18.19
N ARG A 242 -3.21 12.54 19.00
CA ARG A 242 -1.87 13.11 18.75
C ARG A 242 -0.79 12.10 18.32
N LYS A 243 -0.80 10.86 18.84
CA LYS A 243 0.18 9.81 18.48
C LYS A 243 0.13 9.38 17.00
N HIS A 244 -1.01 9.53 16.33
CA HIS A 244 -1.25 9.03 14.96
C HIS A 244 -0.67 9.94 13.87
N PHE A 245 -0.14 11.11 14.24
CA PHE A 245 0.45 12.10 13.34
C PHE A 245 1.99 12.04 13.32
N THR A 246 2.58 11.00 13.92
CA THR A 246 4.03 10.79 13.95
C THR A 246 4.47 9.81 12.84
N ILE A 247 5.56 10.16 12.16
CA ILE A 247 6.22 9.31 11.14
C ILE A 247 7.48 8.64 11.75
N GLY A 248 7.60 8.68 13.08
CA GLY A 248 8.67 8.02 13.81
C GLY A 248 8.63 6.49 13.67
N THR A 249 9.82 5.90 13.69
CA THR A 249 10.02 4.48 13.99
C THR A 249 9.57 4.26 15.42
N GLY A 250 8.44 3.58 15.61
CA GLY A 250 8.14 3.01 16.93
C GLY A 250 9.25 2.01 17.24
N HIS A 251 10.00 2.27 18.31
CA HIS A 251 10.79 1.22 18.96
C HIS A 251 9.84 0.23 19.63
#